data_AF-A0A0X1SZE1-F1
#
_entry.id   AF-A0A0X1SZE1-F1
#
_cell.length_a   1.000
_cell.length_b   1.000
_cell.length_c   1.000
_cell.angle_alpha   90.00
_cell.angle_beta   90.00
_cell.angle_gamma   90.00
#
_symmetry.space_group_name_H-M   'P 1'
#
loop_
_entity.id
_entity.type
_entity.pdbx_description
1 polymer ?
#
loop_
_entity_poly.entity_id
_entity_poly.type
_entity_poly.pdbx_seq_one_letter_code
_entity_poly.pdbx_strand_id
1 'polypeptide(L)'
;MNRDTLERSQIPVYFVAVVIAALLGLKAPGIAQGLNALVTPSIALLMYAMFLQIPFLDLRRGLGDRDFMVALLLANFVLIPLLVWALSRGLVAHPAILTGALMVLLTPCIDYVVVFTHIGKGDSRSILAATPILLLLQLILLPIYLAFMLGSQAGVVISIDPFVETFLALIVAPLLLAVATCALSRRSRIVNVWNEAWAWLPVPAMAAVLLVVVGSQVTSVVRDIDRLAPVIPVYIGFMLLAPVMGALASRLCGLPASTARAVTFSASTRNSLVVLPLALALPEDIRGLAATAVITQTLLELVAQLIYIRVIPTLVWRNQPQGPAS
;
A
#
# COMPACT_ATOMS: atom_id res chain seq x y z
N MET A 1 -6.77 -27.43 6.13
CA MET A 1 -6.38 -26.10 6.66
C MET A 1 -7.50 -25.14 6.29
N ASN A 2 -8.14 -24.46 7.26
CA ASN A 2 -9.30 -23.61 6.99
C ASN A 2 -8.85 -22.18 6.60
N ARG A 3 -9.62 -21.46 5.78
CA ARG A 3 -9.28 -20.10 5.31
C ARG A 3 -8.98 -19.17 6.48
N ASP A 4 -9.84 -19.19 7.48
CA ASP A 4 -9.70 -18.41 8.72
C ASP A 4 -8.42 -18.75 9.50
N THR A 5 -7.93 -19.99 9.39
CA THR A 5 -6.67 -20.43 10.04
C THR A 5 -5.46 -19.85 9.31
N LEU A 6 -5.52 -19.81 7.97
CA LEU A 6 -4.49 -19.16 7.17
C LEU A 6 -4.49 -17.66 7.44
N GLU A 7 -5.67 -17.05 7.50
CA GLU A 7 -5.86 -15.62 7.78
C GLU A 7 -5.33 -15.21 9.16
N ARG A 8 -5.56 -16.04 10.20
CA ARG A 8 -5.02 -15.80 11.55
C ARG A 8 -3.50 -15.98 11.65
N SER A 9 -2.90 -16.82 10.79
CA SER A 9 -1.46 -17.08 10.77
C SER A 9 -0.70 -16.25 9.71
N GLN A 10 -1.34 -15.27 9.08
CA GLN A 10 -0.72 -14.44 8.03
C GLN A 10 0.54 -13.71 8.51
N ILE A 11 0.51 -13.13 9.72
CA ILE A 11 1.61 -12.33 10.25
C ILE A 11 2.91 -13.15 10.34
N PRO A 12 2.93 -14.33 11.02
CA PRO A 12 4.13 -15.15 11.03
C PRO A 12 4.52 -15.63 9.63
N VAL A 13 3.58 -15.94 8.73
CA VAL A 13 3.90 -16.33 7.35
C VAL A 13 4.61 -15.21 6.60
N TYR A 14 4.09 -13.98 6.64
CA TYR A 14 4.71 -12.83 5.98
C TYR A 14 6.06 -12.47 6.60
N PHE A 15 6.18 -12.52 7.93
CA PHE A 15 7.43 -12.26 8.62
C PHE A 15 8.50 -13.30 8.24
N VAL A 16 8.16 -14.59 8.27
CA VAL A 16 9.06 -15.67 7.84
C VAL A 16 9.43 -15.51 6.37
N ALA A 17 8.48 -15.18 5.50
CA ALA A 17 8.75 -14.93 4.08
C ALA A 17 9.76 -13.80 3.89
N VAL A 18 9.60 -12.67 4.59
CA VAL A 18 10.54 -11.53 4.53
C VAL A 18 11.93 -11.91 5.05
N VAL A 19 12.02 -12.64 6.17
CA VAL A 19 13.31 -13.10 6.72
C VAL A 19 14.02 -14.05 5.75
N ILE A 20 13.29 -15.03 5.20
CA ILE A 20 13.84 -15.95 4.19
C ILE A 20 14.31 -15.18 2.96
N ALA A 21 13.50 -14.24 2.48
CA ALA A 21 13.83 -13.42 1.31
C ALA A 21 15.08 -12.58 1.52
N ALA A 22 15.19 -11.91 2.67
CA ALA A 22 16.38 -11.15 3.02
C ALA A 22 17.63 -12.04 3.06
N LEU A 23 17.54 -13.22 3.68
CA LEU A 23 18.65 -14.17 3.75
C LEU A 23 19.06 -14.69 2.37
N LEU A 24 18.09 -15.06 1.52
CA LEU A 24 18.34 -15.54 0.16
C LEU A 24 18.95 -14.44 -0.72
N GLY A 25 18.39 -13.23 -0.68
CA GLY A 25 18.88 -12.10 -1.47
C GLY A 25 20.30 -11.70 -1.12
N LEU A 26 20.66 -11.71 0.17
CA LEU A 26 22.01 -11.38 0.63
C LEU A 26 23.03 -12.49 0.39
N LYS A 27 22.65 -13.77 0.52
CA LYS A 27 23.59 -14.90 0.41
C LYS A 27 23.74 -15.46 -1.00
N ALA A 28 22.77 -15.24 -1.89
CA ALA A 28 22.77 -15.80 -3.23
C ALA A 28 22.38 -14.76 -4.30
N PRO A 29 23.30 -13.86 -4.70
CA PRO A 29 23.02 -12.79 -5.66
C PRO A 29 22.52 -13.29 -7.03
N GLY A 30 22.91 -14.51 -7.44
CA GLY A 30 22.43 -15.13 -8.68
C GLY A 30 20.92 -15.46 -8.66
N ILE A 31 20.34 -15.71 -7.48
CA ILE A 31 18.90 -15.95 -7.32
C ILE A 31 18.12 -14.61 -7.42
N ALA A 32 18.73 -13.50 -6.97
CA ALA A 32 18.10 -12.18 -6.98
C ALA A 32 17.70 -11.71 -8.39
N GLN A 33 18.51 -12.00 -9.42
CA GLN A 33 18.16 -11.69 -10.81
C GLN A 33 16.94 -12.46 -11.31
N GLY A 34 16.85 -13.77 -10.99
CA GLY A 34 15.70 -14.59 -11.34
C GLY A 34 14.43 -14.12 -10.62
N LEU A 35 14.54 -13.71 -9.36
CA LEU A 35 13.44 -13.11 -8.61
C LEU A 35 12.99 -11.77 -9.21
N ASN A 36 13.91 -10.93 -9.69
CA ASN A 36 13.53 -9.63 -10.27
C ASN A 36 12.56 -9.78 -11.46
N ALA A 37 12.77 -10.77 -12.33
CA ALA A 37 11.86 -11.06 -13.45
C ALA A 37 10.46 -11.51 -13.00
N LEU A 38 10.34 -12.10 -11.80
CA LEU A 38 9.08 -12.55 -11.21
C LEU A 38 8.35 -11.46 -10.44
N VAL A 39 8.95 -10.29 -10.21
CA VAL A 39 8.32 -9.17 -9.47
C VAL A 39 7.03 -8.75 -10.16
N THR A 40 7.10 -8.34 -11.43
CA THR A 40 5.94 -7.82 -12.17
C THR A 40 4.81 -8.84 -12.29
N PRO A 41 5.05 -10.11 -12.68
CA PRO A 41 4.00 -11.14 -12.70
C PRO A 41 3.38 -11.42 -11.33
N SER A 42 4.17 -11.45 -10.27
CA SER A 42 3.67 -11.73 -8.91
C SER A 42 2.77 -10.58 -8.42
N ILE A 43 3.15 -9.33 -8.70
CA ILE A 43 2.33 -8.16 -8.39
C ILE A 43 1.02 -8.20 -9.19
N ALA A 44 1.07 -8.48 -10.48
CA ALA A 44 -0.14 -8.59 -11.31
C ALA A 44 -1.11 -9.67 -10.80
N LEU A 45 -0.56 -10.83 -10.41
CA LEU A 45 -1.33 -11.93 -9.82
C LEU A 45 -1.99 -11.51 -8.49
N LEU A 46 -1.23 -10.87 -7.60
CA LEU A 46 -1.73 -10.36 -6.33
C LEU A 46 -2.81 -9.31 -6.54
N MET A 47 -2.60 -8.35 -7.44
CA MET A 47 -3.58 -7.30 -7.76
C MET A 47 -4.88 -7.90 -8.27
N TYR A 48 -4.82 -8.85 -9.20
CA TYR A 48 -6.02 -9.53 -9.70
C TYR A 48 -6.74 -10.29 -8.57
N ALA A 49 -6.01 -11.06 -7.76
CA ALA A 49 -6.57 -11.77 -6.61
C ALA A 49 -7.23 -10.81 -5.60
N MET A 50 -6.62 -9.65 -5.34
CA MET A 50 -7.16 -8.64 -4.45
C MET A 50 -8.40 -7.96 -5.03
N PHE A 51 -8.40 -7.60 -6.31
CA PHE A 51 -9.54 -6.96 -6.95
C PHE A 51 -10.76 -7.88 -7.01
N LEU A 52 -10.57 -9.19 -7.17
CA LEU A 52 -11.68 -10.15 -7.06
C LEU A 52 -12.36 -10.14 -5.67
N GLN A 53 -11.65 -9.73 -4.61
CA GLN A 53 -12.25 -9.59 -3.29
C GLN A 53 -13.11 -8.33 -3.13
N ILE A 54 -12.94 -7.33 -4.01
CA ILE A 54 -13.69 -6.08 -3.92
C ILE A 54 -15.15 -6.35 -4.26
N PRO A 55 -16.11 -5.98 -3.39
CA PRO A 55 -17.52 -6.18 -3.64
C PRO A 55 -18.07 -5.12 -4.61
N PHE A 56 -17.58 -5.09 -5.86
CA PHE A 56 -17.91 -4.09 -6.89
C PHE A 56 -19.42 -3.84 -7.04
N LEU A 57 -20.21 -4.89 -6.85
CA LEU A 57 -21.65 -4.88 -7.07
C LEU A 57 -22.48 -4.50 -5.83
N ASP A 58 -21.84 -4.40 -4.66
CA ASP A 58 -22.46 -4.01 -3.38
C ASP A 58 -21.81 -2.76 -2.79
N LEU A 59 -21.05 -2.00 -3.60
CA LEU A 59 -20.32 -0.79 -3.20
C LEU A 59 -21.18 0.22 -2.44
N ARG A 60 -22.47 0.36 -2.81
CA ARG A 60 -23.40 1.28 -2.15
C ARG A 60 -23.53 1.05 -0.65
N ARG A 61 -23.39 -0.20 -0.17
CA ARG A 61 -23.47 -0.50 1.27
C ARG A 61 -22.17 -0.13 2.00
N GLY A 62 -21.02 -0.32 1.38
CA GLY A 62 -19.71 0.02 1.98
C GLY A 62 -19.32 1.50 1.86
N LEU A 63 -19.89 2.22 0.89
CA LEU A 63 -19.74 3.67 0.71
C LEU A 63 -20.83 4.48 1.45
N GLY A 64 -21.72 3.81 2.20
CA GLY A 64 -22.86 4.44 2.86
C GLY A 64 -22.46 5.33 4.05
N ASP A 65 -21.33 5.05 4.68
CA ASP A 65 -20.80 5.86 5.78
C ASP A 65 -20.03 7.07 5.24
N ARG A 66 -20.73 8.21 5.18
CA ARG A 66 -20.18 9.47 4.66
C ARG A 66 -19.06 10.00 5.54
N ASP A 67 -19.20 9.91 6.86
CA ASP A 67 -18.21 10.44 7.79
C ASP A 67 -16.90 9.65 7.68
N PHE A 68 -17.00 8.31 7.55
CA PHE A 68 -15.84 7.47 7.29
C PHE A 68 -15.16 7.84 5.97
N MET A 69 -15.92 8.00 4.89
CA MET A 69 -15.37 8.36 3.59
C MET A 69 -14.67 9.72 3.62
N VAL A 70 -15.31 10.74 4.22
CA VAL A 70 -14.71 12.07 4.35
C VAL A 70 -13.41 12.00 5.17
N ALA A 71 -13.41 11.31 6.31
CA ALA A 71 -12.21 11.16 7.12
C ALA A 71 -11.09 10.43 6.37
N LEU A 72 -11.42 9.37 5.64
CA LEU A 72 -10.48 8.57 4.87
C LEU A 72 -9.82 9.39 3.75
N LEU A 73 -10.61 10.18 3.02
CA LEU A 73 -10.13 11.04 1.96
C LEU A 73 -9.34 12.23 2.50
N LEU A 74 -9.83 12.86 3.58
CA LEU A 74 -9.12 13.94 4.28
C LEU A 74 -7.75 13.48 4.76
N ALA A 75 -7.68 12.30 5.38
CA ALA A 75 -6.42 11.74 5.85
C ALA A 75 -5.45 11.50 4.68
N ASN A 76 -5.85 10.72 3.69
CA ASN A 76 -4.94 10.24 2.64
C ASN A 76 -4.61 11.27 1.55
N PHE A 77 -5.53 12.18 1.25
CA PHE A 77 -5.37 13.12 0.13
C PHE A 77 -5.24 14.57 0.56
N VAL A 78 -5.28 14.89 1.85
CA VAL A 78 -5.00 16.26 2.33
C VAL A 78 -3.94 16.25 3.41
N LEU A 79 -4.21 15.62 4.56
CA LEU A 79 -3.30 15.65 5.70
C LEU A 79 -1.96 14.96 5.40
N ILE A 80 -2.01 13.77 4.78
CA ILE A 80 -0.79 13.04 4.42
C ILE A 80 0.03 13.79 3.37
N PRO A 81 -0.52 14.29 2.25
CA PRO A 81 0.24 15.10 1.31
C PRO A 81 0.89 16.33 1.94
N LEU A 82 0.21 17.02 2.86
CA LEU A 82 0.78 18.15 3.60
C LEU A 82 1.95 17.70 4.51
N LEU A 83 1.78 16.58 5.21
CA LEU A 83 2.84 15.98 6.03
C LEU A 83 4.05 15.59 5.17
N VAL A 84 3.82 14.92 4.05
CA VAL A 84 4.86 14.48 3.11
C VAL A 84 5.60 15.68 2.53
N TRP A 85 4.88 16.74 2.16
CA TRP A 85 5.49 17.97 1.69
C TRP A 85 6.42 18.60 2.75
N ALA A 86 5.99 18.64 4.01
CA ALA A 86 6.82 19.16 5.11
C ALA A 86 8.06 18.29 5.36
N LEU A 87 7.91 16.97 5.42
CA LEU A 87 9.02 16.04 5.70
C LEU A 87 10.01 15.96 4.53
N SER A 88 9.55 16.08 3.28
CA SER A 88 10.39 15.95 2.09
C SER A 88 11.27 17.17 1.80
N ARG A 89 11.12 18.28 2.53
CA ARG A 89 11.96 19.49 2.35
C ARG A 89 13.45 19.22 2.49
N GLY A 90 13.85 18.29 3.35
CA GLY A 90 15.24 17.89 3.52
C GLY A 90 15.82 17.10 2.33
N LEU A 91 14.97 16.60 1.42
CA LEU A 91 15.36 15.78 0.27
C LEU A 91 15.49 16.57 -1.03
N VAL A 92 15.26 17.89 -1.01
CA VAL A 92 15.27 18.74 -2.22
C VAL A 92 16.63 18.70 -2.95
N ALA A 93 17.73 18.46 -2.23
CA ALA A 93 19.06 18.28 -2.79
C ALA A 93 19.30 16.90 -3.43
N HIS A 94 18.35 15.95 -3.30
CA HIS A 94 18.47 14.56 -3.73
C HIS A 94 17.29 14.16 -4.63
N PRO A 95 17.21 14.64 -5.88
CA PRO A 95 16.01 14.53 -6.72
C PRO A 95 15.54 13.11 -6.99
N ALA A 96 16.45 12.16 -7.20
CA ALA A 96 16.09 10.76 -7.42
C ALA A 96 15.40 10.13 -6.20
N ILE A 97 15.93 10.39 -5.00
CA ILE A 97 15.39 9.89 -3.74
C ILE A 97 14.10 10.60 -3.39
N LEU A 98 14.05 11.92 -3.57
CA LEU A 98 12.86 12.73 -3.38
C LEU A 98 11.71 12.20 -4.26
N THR A 99 11.98 11.93 -5.54
CA THR A 99 10.97 11.40 -6.47
C THR A 99 10.44 10.07 -5.99
N GLY A 100 11.32 9.11 -5.68
CA GLY A 100 10.90 7.80 -5.13
C GLY A 100 10.09 7.93 -3.84
N ALA A 101 10.53 8.78 -2.90
CA ALA A 101 9.87 9.03 -1.63
C ALA A 101 8.48 9.67 -1.81
N LEU A 102 8.35 10.68 -2.67
CA LEU A 102 7.06 11.30 -2.97
C LEU A 102 6.10 10.31 -3.62
N MET A 103 6.59 9.54 -4.61
CA MET A 103 5.76 8.57 -5.30
C MET A 103 5.17 7.56 -4.31
N VAL A 104 5.98 6.99 -3.41
CA VAL A 104 5.48 6.00 -2.44
C VAL A 104 4.60 6.64 -1.37
N LEU A 105 5.05 7.72 -0.72
CA LEU A 105 4.35 8.27 0.45
C LEU A 105 2.99 8.90 0.11
N LEU A 106 2.81 9.38 -1.12
CA LEU A 106 1.56 9.98 -1.58
C LEU A 106 0.52 8.96 -2.05
N THR A 107 0.90 7.69 -2.19
CA THR A 107 -0.02 6.62 -2.61
C THR A 107 -0.52 5.82 -1.42
N PRO A 108 -1.82 5.90 -1.06
CA PRO A 108 -2.37 5.04 -0.02
C PRO A 108 -2.39 3.57 -0.45
N CYS A 109 -1.98 2.68 0.45
CA CYS A 109 -2.09 1.24 0.28
C CYS A 109 -3.55 0.81 0.06
N ILE A 110 -3.76 -0.19 -0.80
CA ILE A 110 -5.10 -0.76 -1.09
C ILE A 110 -5.15 -2.29 -0.96
N ASP A 111 -4.01 -2.90 -0.62
CA ASP A 111 -3.75 -4.33 -0.61
C ASP A 111 -3.64 -4.85 0.82
N TYR A 112 -2.43 -5.02 1.36
CA TYR A 112 -2.24 -5.60 2.69
C TYR A 112 -2.78 -4.72 3.82
N VAL A 113 -3.06 -3.43 3.59
CA VAL A 113 -3.71 -2.57 4.59
C VAL A 113 -5.03 -3.14 5.08
N VAL A 114 -5.79 -3.86 4.24
CA VAL A 114 -7.07 -4.48 4.62
C VAL A 114 -6.83 -5.54 5.71
N VAL A 115 -5.78 -6.34 5.54
CA VAL A 115 -5.35 -7.36 6.48
C VAL A 115 -4.88 -6.75 7.80
N PHE A 116 -3.96 -5.79 7.75
CA PHE A 116 -3.45 -5.14 8.97
C PHE A 116 -4.53 -4.37 9.71
N THR A 117 -5.47 -3.75 8.98
CA THR A 117 -6.65 -3.12 9.57
C THR A 117 -7.51 -4.14 10.32
N HIS A 118 -7.76 -5.31 9.72
CA HIS A 118 -8.53 -6.38 10.37
C HIS A 118 -7.87 -6.85 11.67
N ILE A 119 -6.57 -7.15 11.61
CA ILE A 119 -5.76 -7.58 12.76
C ILE A 119 -5.73 -6.49 13.84
N GLY A 120 -5.59 -5.23 13.42
CA GLY A 120 -5.63 -4.04 14.25
C GLY A 120 -7.03 -3.67 14.75
N LYS A 121 -8.00 -4.58 14.68
CA LYS A 121 -9.38 -4.38 15.17
C LYS A 121 -10.06 -3.14 14.57
N GLY A 122 -9.70 -2.78 13.34
CA GLY A 122 -10.34 -1.77 12.53
C GLY A 122 -11.35 -2.38 11.56
N ASP A 123 -12.20 -1.53 10.99
CA ASP A 123 -13.16 -1.95 9.97
C ASP A 123 -12.50 -2.16 8.60
N SER A 124 -11.99 -3.37 8.37
CA SER A 124 -11.36 -3.76 7.11
C SER A 124 -12.35 -3.86 5.95
N ARG A 125 -13.66 -4.07 6.22
CA ARG A 125 -14.68 -4.14 5.16
C ARG A 125 -14.91 -2.79 4.54
N SER A 126 -14.96 -1.74 5.37
CA SER A 126 -15.10 -0.35 4.89
C SER A 126 -13.88 0.11 4.09
N ILE A 127 -12.66 -0.31 4.48
CA ILE A 127 -11.45 -0.07 3.65
C ILE A 127 -11.55 -0.78 2.30
N LEU A 128 -11.89 -2.07 2.29
CA LEU A 128 -12.01 -2.83 1.04
C LEU A 128 -13.08 -2.24 0.10
N ALA A 129 -14.18 -1.72 0.66
CA ALA A 129 -15.21 -1.04 -0.12
C ALA A 129 -14.77 0.33 -0.65
N ALA A 130 -13.89 1.03 0.06
CA ALA A 130 -13.33 2.32 -0.35
C ALA A 130 -12.16 2.19 -1.33
N THR A 131 -11.56 1.00 -1.47
CA THR A 131 -10.41 0.73 -2.35
C THR A 131 -10.55 1.30 -3.77
N PRO A 132 -11.69 1.14 -4.49
CA PRO A 132 -11.82 1.70 -5.84
C PRO A 132 -11.68 3.22 -5.88
N ILE A 133 -12.21 3.92 -4.87
CA ILE A 133 -12.13 5.38 -4.76
C ILE A 133 -10.70 5.80 -4.45
N LEU A 134 -10.03 5.12 -3.50
CA LEU A 134 -8.63 5.37 -3.17
C LEU A 134 -7.74 5.20 -4.40
N LEU A 135 -7.95 4.12 -5.16
CA LEU A 135 -7.19 3.81 -6.37
C LEU A 135 -7.38 4.86 -7.47
N LEU A 136 -8.62 5.31 -7.70
CA LEU A 136 -8.91 6.34 -8.71
C LEU A 136 -8.37 7.71 -8.30
N LEU A 137 -8.54 8.11 -7.04
CA LEU A 137 -8.05 9.40 -6.57
C LEU A 137 -6.53 9.45 -6.53
N GLN A 138 -5.85 8.40 -6.08
CA GLN A 138 -4.38 8.39 -6.11
C GLN A 138 -3.85 8.46 -7.55
N LEU A 139 -4.53 7.87 -8.53
CA LEU A 139 -4.15 7.98 -9.94
C LEU A 139 -4.20 9.43 -10.42
N ILE A 140 -5.28 10.14 -10.09
CA ILE A 140 -5.49 11.52 -10.56
C ILE A 140 -4.57 12.49 -9.81
N LEU A 141 -4.46 12.32 -8.48
CA LEU A 141 -3.79 13.29 -7.62
C LEU A 141 -2.28 13.09 -7.54
N LEU A 142 -1.75 11.88 -7.73
CA LEU A 142 -0.31 11.64 -7.71
C LEU A 142 0.47 12.52 -8.70
N PRO A 143 0.14 12.57 -10.01
CA PRO A 143 0.87 13.44 -10.94
C PRO A 143 0.74 14.93 -10.57
N ILE A 144 -0.40 15.35 -10.04
CA ILE A 144 -0.63 16.73 -9.59
C ILE A 144 0.28 17.06 -8.40
N TYR A 145 0.36 16.16 -7.41
CA TYR A 145 1.25 16.34 -6.26
C TYR A 145 2.72 16.30 -6.66
N LEU A 146 3.12 15.40 -7.55
CA LEU A 146 4.50 15.36 -8.04
C LEU A 146 4.86 16.66 -8.78
N ALA A 147 3.98 17.15 -9.66
CA ALA A 147 4.19 18.42 -10.36
C ALA A 147 4.35 19.60 -9.39
N PHE A 148 3.51 19.66 -8.34
CA PHE A 148 3.57 20.72 -7.34
C PHE A 148 4.81 20.61 -6.43
N MET A 149 5.14 19.41 -5.94
CA MET A 149 6.19 19.21 -4.93
C MET A 149 7.60 19.14 -5.52
N LEU A 150 7.75 18.65 -6.76
CA LEU A 150 9.04 18.68 -7.48
C LEU A 150 9.29 20.04 -8.16
N GLY A 151 8.24 20.82 -8.41
CA GLY A 151 8.35 22.14 -9.03
C GLY A 151 9.03 22.10 -10.40
N SER A 152 10.06 22.93 -10.60
CA SER A 152 10.83 22.99 -11.86
C SER A 152 11.52 21.68 -12.23
N GLN A 153 11.70 20.75 -11.29
CA GLN A 153 12.31 19.45 -11.54
C GLN A 153 11.32 18.43 -12.12
N ALA A 154 10.01 18.70 -12.06
CA ALA A 154 8.97 17.77 -12.52
C ALA A 154 9.07 17.46 -14.02
N GLY A 155 9.30 18.47 -14.86
CA GLY A 155 9.35 18.31 -16.33
C GLY A 155 10.61 17.62 -16.85
N VAL A 156 11.68 17.56 -16.06
CA VAL A 156 12.92 16.85 -16.40
C VAL A 156 12.85 15.38 -15.97
N VAL A 157 12.01 15.07 -14.98
CA VAL A 157 12.02 13.79 -14.26
C VAL A 157 10.88 12.85 -14.68
N ILE A 158 9.74 13.39 -15.15
CA ILE A 158 8.53 12.58 -15.38
C ILE A 158 8.01 12.78 -16.81
N SER A 159 8.32 11.82 -17.69
CA SER A 159 7.55 11.63 -18.93
C SER A 159 6.21 11.01 -18.56
N ILE A 160 5.10 11.67 -18.90
CA ILE A 160 3.74 11.23 -18.53
C ILE A 160 3.34 9.95 -19.28
N ASP A 161 3.83 9.75 -20.51
CA ASP A 161 3.37 8.64 -21.36
C ASP A 161 3.72 7.23 -20.83
N PRO A 162 4.99 6.91 -20.47
CA PRO A 162 5.34 5.59 -19.93
C PRO A 162 4.66 5.31 -18.58
N PHE A 163 4.41 6.37 -17.82
CA PHE A 163 3.71 6.32 -16.54
C PHE A 163 2.26 5.85 -16.74
N VAL A 164 1.53 6.46 -17.68
CA VAL A 164 0.15 6.10 -17.98
C VAL A 164 0.06 4.68 -18.54
N GLU A 165 0.96 4.30 -19.45
CA GLU A 165 0.97 2.95 -20.04
C GLU A 165 1.16 1.86 -18.99
N THR A 166 2.19 2.00 -18.14
CA THR A 166 2.48 1.04 -17.06
C THR A 166 1.31 0.94 -16.08
N PHE A 167 0.70 2.09 -15.76
CA PHE A 167 -0.46 2.14 -14.88
C PHE A 167 -1.68 1.43 -15.48
N LEU A 168 -2.01 1.70 -16.74
CA LEU A 168 -3.13 1.06 -17.44
C LEU A 168 -2.94 -0.45 -17.51
N ALA A 169 -1.73 -0.90 -17.83
CA ALA A 169 -1.40 -2.31 -17.96
C ALA A 169 -1.41 -3.06 -16.62
N LEU A 170 -0.82 -2.51 -15.55
CA LEU A 170 -0.65 -3.23 -14.28
C LEU A 170 -1.81 -3.07 -13.31
N ILE A 171 -2.66 -2.06 -13.49
CA ILE A 171 -3.71 -1.75 -12.51
C ILE A 171 -5.08 -1.77 -13.17
N VAL A 172 -5.27 -0.97 -14.23
CA VAL A 172 -6.58 -0.86 -14.88
C VAL A 172 -6.97 -2.17 -15.56
N ALA A 173 -6.04 -2.85 -16.25
CA ALA A 173 -6.36 -4.11 -16.89
C ALA A 173 -6.75 -5.23 -15.88
N PRO A 174 -5.99 -5.52 -14.79
CA PRO A 174 -6.44 -6.47 -13.77
C PRO A 174 -7.74 -6.07 -13.09
N LEU A 175 -7.97 -4.77 -12.88
CA LEU A 175 -9.21 -4.26 -12.30
C LEU A 175 -10.42 -4.55 -13.21
N LEU A 176 -10.32 -4.23 -14.50
CA LEU A 176 -11.37 -4.50 -15.48
C LEU A 176 -11.65 -5.99 -15.62
N LEU A 177 -10.60 -6.82 -15.63
CA LEU A 177 -10.72 -8.27 -15.63
C LEU A 177 -11.46 -8.78 -14.36
N ALA A 178 -11.12 -8.24 -13.19
CA ALA A 178 -11.79 -8.63 -11.94
C ALA A 178 -13.27 -8.23 -11.94
N VAL A 179 -13.60 -7.03 -12.43
CA VAL A 179 -14.99 -6.57 -12.59
C VAL A 179 -15.75 -7.49 -13.55
N ALA A 180 -15.15 -7.85 -14.70
CA ALA A 180 -15.75 -8.76 -15.65
C ALA A 180 -15.99 -10.15 -15.05
N THR A 181 -15.01 -10.72 -14.34
CA THR A 181 -15.12 -12.00 -13.63
C THR A 181 -16.23 -11.96 -12.57
N CYS A 182 -16.31 -10.89 -11.78
CA CYS A 182 -17.36 -10.70 -10.78
C CYS A 182 -18.76 -10.53 -11.39
N ALA A 183 -18.88 -9.88 -12.55
CA ALA A 183 -20.15 -9.78 -13.25
C ALA A 183 -20.61 -11.13 -13.82
N LEU A 184 -19.66 -11.93 -14.30
CA LEU A 184 -19.92 -13.23 -14.92
C LEU A 184 -20.16 -14.34 -13.88
N SER A 185 -19.59 -14.24 -12.67
CA SER A 185 -19.82 -15.19 -11.57
C SER A 185 -21.28 -15.26 -11.14
N ARG A 186 -22.01 -14.14 -11.18
CA ARG A 186 -23.46 -14.10 -10.92
C ARG A 186 -24.29 -14.88 -11.95
N ARG A 187 -23.73 -15.12 -13.14
CA ARG A 187 -24.41 -15.78 -14.27
C ARG A 187 -23.94 -17.22 -14.50
N SER A 188 -22.79 -17.63 -13.97
CA SER A 188 -22.19 -18.95 -14.20
C SER A 188 -21.66 -19.59 -12.92
N ARG A 189 -22.13 -20.81 -12.62
CA ARG A 189 -21.70 -21.59 -11.46
C ARG A 189 -20.20 -21.93 -11.50
N ILE A 190 -19.64 -22.15 -12.70
CA ILE A 190 -18.20 -22.44 -12.89
C ILE A 190 -17.36 -21.22 -12.48
N VAL A 191 -17.78 -20.03 -12.92
CA VAL A 191 -17.08 -18.77 -12.59
C VAL A 191 -17.24 -18.43 -11.11
N ASN A 192 -18.35 -18.80 -10.48
CA ASN A 192 -18.51 -18.64 -9.03
C ASN A 192 -17.55 -19.54 -8.23
N VAL A 193 -17.43 -20.82 -8.59
CA VAL A 193 -16.45 -21.74 -7.97
C VAL A 193 -15.02 -21.24 -8.17
N TRP A 194 -14.71 -20.72 -9.36
CA TRP A 194 -13.43 -20.07 -9.63
C TRP A 194 -13.19 -18.89 -8.68
N ASN A 195 -14.15 -17.97 -8.54
CA ASN A 195 -14.02 -16.81 -7.66
C ASN A 195 -13.82 -17.20 -6.19
N GLU A 196 -14.53 -18.23 -5.72
CA GLU A 196 -14.36 -18.78 -4.37
C GLU A 196 -12.96 -19.37 -4.15
N ALA A 197 -12.38 -20.02 -5.15
CA ALA A 197 -11.00 -20.52 -5.08
C ALA A 197 -9.98 -19.37 -5.00
N TRP A 198 -10.17 -18.30 -5.77
CA TRP A 198 -9.30 -17.12 -5.75
C TRP A 198 -9.33 -16.35 -4.44
N ALA A 199 -10.43 -16.47 -3.66
CA ALA A 199 -10.52 -15.83 -2.36
C ALA A 199 -9.47 -16.32 -1.34
N TRP A 200 -8.84 -17.48 -1.58
CA TRP A 200 -7.74 -18.01 -0.76
C TRP A 200 -6.36 -17.50 -1.18
N LEU A 201 -6.23 -16.96 -2.39
CA LEU A 201 -4.95 -16.65 -3.01
C LEU A 201 -4.24 -15.37 -2.52
N PRO A 202 -4.90 -14.30 -2.04
CA PRO A 202 -4.15 -13.08 -1.74
C PRO A 202 -3.14 -13.22 -0.61
N VAL A 203 -3.37 -14.15 0.33
CA VAL A 203 -2.38 -14.46 1.38
C VAL A 203 -1.09 -15.07 0.81
N PRO A 204 -1.14 -16.24 0.14
CA PRO A 204 0.06 -16.80 -0.46
C PRO A 204 0.64 -15.92 -1.57
N ALA A 205 -0.18 -15.20 -2.32
CA ALA A 205 0.29 -14.24 -3.33
C ALA A 205 1.07 -13.08 -2.69
N MET A 206 0.59 -12.53 -1.56
CA MET A 206 1.32 -11.48 -0.84
C MET A 206 2.63 -12.01 -0.29
N ALA A 207 2.63 -13.21 0.30
CA ALA A 207 3.87 -13.84 0.78
C ALA A 207 4.88 -14.06 -0.36
N ALA A 208 4.42 -14.49 -1.54
CA ALA A 208 5.25 -14.63 -2.73
C ALA A 208 5.79 -13.27 -3.22
N VAL A 209 4.95 -12.23 -3.28
CA VAL A 209 5.38 -10.87 -3.65
C VAL A 209 6.42 -10.34 -2.67
N LEU A 210 6.19 -10.46 -1.36
CA LEU A 210 7.17 -10.07 -0.35
C LEU A 210 8.49 -10.83 -0.54
N LEU A 211 8.43 -12.14 -0.80
CA LEU A 211 9.63 -12.94 -1.01
C LEU A 211 10.41 -12.48 -2.24
N VAL A 212 9.71 -12.32 -3.35
CA VAL A 212 10.30 -11.97 -4.64
C VAL A 212 10.85 -10.54 -4.62
N VAL A 213 10.10 -9.56 -4.09
CA VAL A 213 10.51 -8.16 -4.00
C VAL A 213 11.65 -7.98 -3.01
N VAL A 214 11.52 -8.48 -1.77
CA VAL A 214 12.58 -8.34 -0.77
C VAL A 214 13.83 -9.10 -1.21
N GLY A 215 13.68 -10.33 -1.71
CA GLY A 215 14.80 -11.17 -2.12
C GLY A 215 15.54 -10.64 -3.35
N SER A 216 14.86 -10.00 -4.29
CA SER A 216 15.53 -9.38 -5.45
C SER A 216 16.20 -8.05 -5.11
N GLN A 217 15.69 -7.31 -4.12
CA GLN A 217 16.07 -5.91 -3.94
C GLN A 217 16.88 -5.59 -2.67
N VAL A 218 16.92 -6.50 -1.69
CA VAL A 218 17.66 -6.27 -0.42
C VAL A 218 19.14 -5.91 -0.66
N THR A 219 19.76 -6.53 -1.66
CA THR A 219 21.17 -6.29 -2.01
C THR A 219 21.38 -4.89 -2.60
N SER A 220 20.44 -4.40 -3.41
CA SER A 220 20.46 -3.03 -3.93
C SER A 220 20.33 -2.01 -2.79
N VAL A 221 19.45 -2.27 -1.82
CA VAL A 221 19.28 -1.40 -0.63
C VAL A 221 20.56 -1.34 0.21
N VAL A 222 21.21 -2.49 0.45
CA VAL A 222 22.47 -2.52 1.21
C VAL A 222 23.60 -1.81 0.47
N ARG A 223 23.71 -2.01 -0.84
CA ARG A 223 24.74 -1.36 -1.66
C ARG A 223 24.60 0.16 -1.66
N ASP A 224 23.37 0.66 -1.75
CA ASP A 224 23.09 2.09 -1.92
C ASP A 224 22.75 2.78 -0.57
N ILE A 225 23.00 2.13 0.57
CA ILE A 225 22.56 2.58 1.89
C ILE A 225 23.05 3.99 2.26
N ASP A 226 24.29 4.32 1.92
CA ASP A 226 24.88 5.64 2.18
C ASP A 226 24.16 6.74 1.40
N ARG A 227 23.74 6.42 0.17
CA ARG A 227 22.95 7.33 -0.66
C ARG A 227 21.54 7.46 -0.14
N LEU A 228 20.97 6.41 0.44
CA LEU A 228 19.62 6.39 1.01
C LEU A 228 19.53 7.02 2.40
N ALA A 229 20.65 7.23 3.09
CA ALA A 229 20.67 7.79 4.44
C ALA A 229 19.79 9.05 4.63
N PRO A 230 19.70 10.00 3.69
CA PRO A 230 18.82 11.17 3.82
C PRO A 230 17.32 10.84 3.87
N VAL A 231 16.87 9.72 3.28
CA VAL A 231 15.45 9.34 3.24
C VAL A 231 14.97 8.66 4.52
N ILE A 232 15.88 8.05 5.27
CA ILE A 232 15.54 7.25 6.45
C ILE A 232 14.85 8.12 7.53
N PRO A 233 15.35 9.32 7.89
CA PRO A 233 14.66 10.19 8.84
C PRO A 233 13.27 10.62 8.37
N VAL A 234 13.09 10.82 7.05
CA VAL A 234 11.78 11.17 6.46
C VAL A 234 10.79 10.02 6.65
N TYR A 235 11.21 8.78 6.38
CA TYR A 235 10.37 7.60 6.56
C TYR A 235 10.07 7.30 8.03
N ILE A 236 11.03 7.49 8.94
CA ILE A 236 10.80 7.36 10.38
C ILE A 236 9.82 8.46 10.85
N GLY A 237 10.02 9.71 10.42
CA GLY A 237 9.11 10.81 10.72
C GLY A 237 7.69 10.53 10.21
N PHE A 238 7.57 10.03 8.99
CA PHE A 238 6.30 9.61 8.42
C PHE A 238 5.65 8.49 9.24
N MET A 239 6.41 7.46 9.62
CA MET A 239 5.94 6.35 10.45
C MET A 239 5.39 6.83 11.80
N LEU A 240 6.01 7.83 12.42
CA LEU A 240 5.54 8.34 13.71
C LEU A 240 4.31 9.26 13.57
N LEU A 241 4.25 10.07 12.50
CA LEU A 241 3.26 11.14 12.35
C LEU A 241 2.03 10.74 11.53
N ALA A 242 2.14 9.81 10.58
CA ALA A 242 1.03 9.38 9.74
C ALA A 242 -0.15 8.77 10.55
N PRO A 243 0.09 7.93 11.59
CA PRO A 243 -0.99 7.48 12.46
C PRO A 243 -1.69 8.64 13.18
N VAL A 244 -0.93 9.67 13.57
CA VAL A 244 -1.49 10.86 14.22
C VAL A 244 -2.41 11.61 13.26
N MET A 245 -2.02 11.74 11.99
CA MET A 245 -2.86 12.38 10.96
C MET A 245 -4.16 11.60 10.70
N GLY A 246 -4.08 10.27 10.62
CA GLY A 246 -5.27 9.43 10.47
C GLY A 246 -6.21 9.50 11.69
N ALA A 247 -5.65 9.51 12.90
CA ALA A 247 -6.42 9.70 14.12
C ALA A 247 -7.04 11.11 14.22
N LEU A 248 -6.33 12.14 13.74
CA LEU A 248 -6.83 13.52 13.67
C LEU A 248 -8.02 13.61 12.71
N ALA A 249 -7.90 13.11 11.47
CA ALA A 249 -9.02 13.08 10.52
C ALA A 249 -10.23 12.34 11.10
N SER A 250 -9.99 11.21 11.76
CA SER A 250 -11.06 10.44 12.42
C SER A 250 -11.76 11.23 13.54
N ARG A 251 -11.01 12.07 14.29
CA ARG A 251 -11.57 12.95 15.34
C ARG A 251 -12.40 14.07 14.75
N LEU A 252 -11.92 14.69 13.67
CA LEU A 252 -12.64 15.77 12.99
C LEU A 252 -13.99 15.31 12.44
N CYS A 253 -14.09 14.04 12.04
CA CYS A 253 -15.31 13.43 11.53
C CYS A 253 -16.10 12.63 12.58
N GLY A 254 -15.71 12.67 13.86
CA GLY A 254 -16.47 12.00 14.94
C GLY A 254 -16.57 10.48 14.82
N LEU A 255 -15.58 9.81 14.23
CA LEU A 255 -15.67 8.38 13.93
C LEU A 255 -15.63 7.48 15.18
N PRO A 256 -16.39 6.37 15.18
CA PRO A 256 -16.25 5.32 16.20
C PRO A 256 -14.90 4.60 16.09
N ALA A 257 -14.52 3.90 17.16
CA ALA A 257 -13.17 3.32 17.29
C ALA A 257 -12.77 2.38 16.14
N SER A 258 -13.67 1.55 15.61
CA SER A 258 -13.34 0.60 14.53
C SER A 258 -13.01 1.31 13.21
N THR A 259 -13.82 2.29 12.80
CA THR A 259 -13.62 3.05 11.55
C THR A 259 -12.48 4.05 11.71
N ALA A 260 -12.30 4.65 12.89
CA ALA A 260 -11.14 5.49 13.21
C ALA A 260 -9.80 4.73 13.09
N ARG A 261 -9.74 3.49 13.61
CA ARG A 261 -8.57 2.62 13.44
C ARG A 261 -8.33 2.31 11.97
N ALA A 262 -9.37 2.03 11.20
CA ALA A 262 -9.26 1.78 9.76
C ALA A 262 -8.68 2.98 8.99
N VAL A 263 -9.18 4.20 9.24
CA VAL A 263 -8.61 5.43 8.65
C VAL A 263 -7.15 5.60 9.08
N THR A 264 -6.83 5.31 10.34
CA THR A 264 -5.46 5.40 10.87
C THR A 264 -4.50 4.42 10.16
N PHE A 265 -4.90 3.15 9.99
CA PHE A 265 -4.12 2.18 9.24
C PHE A 265 -3.96 2.62 7.79
N SER A 266 -5.03 3.07 7.13
CA SER A 266 -4.95 3.59 5.76
C SER A 266 -3.96 4.74 5.62
N ALA A 267 -4.05 5.75 6.49
CA ALA A 267 -3.15 6.90 6.50
C ALA A 267 -1.68 6.53 6.71
N SER A 268 -1.42 5.42 7.41
CA SER A 268 -0.06 5.00 7.79
C SER A 268 0.57 3.98 6.84
N THR A 269 -0.20 3.47 5.88
CA THR A 269 0.21 2.38 4.98
C THR A 269 0.24 2.88 3.54
N ARG A 270 1.33 2.65 2.82
CA ARG A 270 1.59 3.21 1.49
C ARG A 270 1.65 2.12 0.42
N ASN A 271 1.35 2.47 -0.82
CA ASN A 271 1.28 1.50 -1.91
C ASN A 271 2.56 1.42 -2.72
N SER A 272 3.57 0.78 -2.15
CA SER A 272 4.85 0.62 -2.82
C SER A 272 4.77 -0.30 -4.05
N LEU A 273 3.83 -1.25 -4.07
CA LEU A 273 3.69 -2.22 -5.17
C LEU A 273 3.13 -1.57 -6.44
N VAL A 274 2.15 -0.67 -6.29
CA VAL A 274 1.62 0.12 -7.41
C VAL A 274 2.67 1.09 -7.93
N VAL A 275 3.51 1.62 -7.04
CA VAL A 275 4.49 2.66 -7.37
C VAL A 275 5.78 2.11 -7.96
N LEU A 276 6.22 0.92 -7.56
CA LEU A 276 7.53 0.40 -7.98
C LEU A 276 7.68 0.30 -9.52
N PRO A 277 6.70 -0.21 -10.29
CA PRO A 277 6.78 -0.19 -11.75
C PRO A 277 6.89 1.23 -12.32
N LEU A 278 6.23 2.21 -11.70
CA LEU A 278 6.30 3.61 -12.11
C LEU A 278 7.69 4.19 -11.82
N ALA A 279 8.29 3.85 -10.68
CA ALA A 279 9.66 4.25 -10.36
C ALA A 279 10.67 3.60 -11.32
N LEU A 280 10.41 2.37 -11.78
CA LEU A 280 11.19 1.66 -12.79
C LEU A 280 10.97 2.17 -14.21
N ALA A 281 9.98 3.03 -14.46
CA ALA A 281 9.74 3.67 -15.76
C ALA A 281 10.42 5.05 -15.87
N LEU A 282 11.01 5.56 -14.78
CA LEU A 282 11.73 6.83 -14.77
C LEU A 282 12.97 6.82 -15.69
N PRO A 283 13.51 8.00 -16.05
CA PRO A 283 14.81 8.13 -16.72
C PRO A 283 15.94 7.33 -16.04
N GLU A 284 16.83 6.75 -16.85
CA GLU A 284 17.88 5.79 -16.40
C GLU A 284 18.78 6.35 -15.30
N ASP A 285 19.02 7.66 -15.29
CA ASP A 285 19.89 8.37 -14.35
C ASP A 285 19.35 8.40 -12.92
N ILE A 286 18.02 8.33 -12.74
CA ILE A 286 17.38 8.40 -11.42
C ILE A 286 16.59 7.13 -11.04
N ARG A 287 16.19 6.32 -12.03
CA ARG A 287 15.33 5.14 -11.86
C ARG A 287 15.80 4.20 -10.77
N GLY A 288 17.08 3.83 -10.79
CA GLY A 288 17.64 2.86 -9.84
C GLY A 288 17.50 3.33 -8.40
N LEU A 289 17.90 4.57 -8.11
CA LEU A 289 17.87 5.10 -6.75
C LEU A 289 16.44 5.42 -6.28
N ALA A 290 15.56 5.88 -7.19
CA ALA A 290 14.14 6.07 -6.89
C ALA A 290 13.45 4.75 -6.53
N ALA A 291 13.65 3.70 -7.33
CA ALA A 291 13.10 2.37 -7.04
C ALA A 291 13.62 1.83 -5.70
N THR A 292 14.92 1.94 -5.43
CA THR A 292 15.49 1.51 -4.15
C THR A 292 14.88 2.31 -2.97
N ALA A 293 14.64 3.62 -3.12
CA ALA A 293 13.96 4.42 -2.09
C ALA A 293 12.52 3.95 -1.82
N VAL A 294 11.76 3.54 -2.83
CA VAL A 294 10.41 2.94 -2.68
C VAL A 294 10.48 1.62 -1.90
N ILE A 295 11.48 0.79 -2.19
CA ILE A 295 11.67 -0.50 -1.52
C ILE A 295 12.10 -0.31 -0.07
N THR A 296 13.02 0.63 0.20
CA THR A 296 13.41 1.00 1.57
C THR A 296 12.19 1.41 2.39
N GLN A 297 11.29 2.20 1.81
CA GLN A 297 10.04 2.56 2.48
C GLN A 297 9.23 1.32 2.85
N THR A 298 9.07 0.39 1.91
CA THR A 298 8.32 -0.86 2.12
C THR A 298 8.89 -1.67 3.29
N LEU A 299 10.22 -1.81 3.35
CA LEU A 299 10.89 -2.55 4.43
C LEU A 299 10.66 -1.90 5.79
N LEU A 300 10.79 -0.58 5.88
CA LEU A 300 10.53 0.17 7.11
C LEU A 300 9.05 0.08 7.50
N GLU A 301 8.15 0.19 6.52
CA GLU A 301 6.71 0.13 6.74
C GLU A 301 6.28 -1.25 7.26
N LEU A 302 6.80 -2.35 6.73
CA LEU A 302 6.45 -3.68 7.21
C LEU A 302 6.81 -3.87 8.69
N VAL A 303 7.95 -3.34 9.13
CA VAL A 303 8.31 -3.31 10.55
C VAL A 303 7.34 -2.42 11.33
N ALA A 304 7.01 -1.24 10.79
CA ALA A 304 6.04 -0.33 11.40
C ALA A 304 4.67 -0.95 11.60
N GLN A 305 4.18 -1.72 10.62
CA GLN A 305 2.89 -2.40 10.68
C GLN A 305 2.80 -3.37 11.87
N LEU A 306 3.88 -4.11 12.17
CA LEU A 306 3.94 -5.01 13.33
C LEU A 306 3.81 -4.26 14.66
N ILE A 307 4.27 -3.01 14.70
CA ILE A 307 4.10 -2.12 15.85
C ILE A 307 2.68 -1.56 15.86
N TYR A 308 2.18 -1.07 14.73
CA TYR A 308 0.86 -0.47 14.58
C TYR A 308 -0.27 -1.40 15.00
N ILE A 309 -0.21 -2.70 14.67
CA ILE A 309 -1.23 -3.68 15.10
C ILE A 309 -1.38 -3.79 16.62
N ARG A 310 -0.38 -3.36 17.40
CA ARG A 310 -0.44 -3.32 18.87
C ARG A 310 -0.75 -1.92 19.39
N VAL A 311 -0.17 -0.91 18.76
CA VAL A 311 -0.23 0.49 19.21
C VAL A 311 -1.53 1.18 18.82
N ILE A 312 -1.98 1.05 17.57
CA ILE A 312 -3.21 1.73 17.09
C ILE A 312 -4.45 1.32 17.91
N PRO A 313 -4.71 0.04 18.21
CA PRO A 313 -5.88 -0.35 19.01
C PRO A 313 -5.87 0.19 20.45
N THR A 314 -4.70 0.50 21.00
CA THR A 314 -4.54 0.97 22.38
C THR A 314 -4.59 2.49 22.49
N LEU A 315 -4.10 3.21 21.47
CA LEU A 315 -4.06 4.67 21.43
C LEU A 315 -5.29 5.29 20.76
N VAL A 316 -5.84 4.67 19.71
CA VAL A 316 -6.97 5.19 18.95
C VAL A 316 -8.27 4.68 19.57
N TRP A 317 -8.86 5.55 20.39
CA TRP A 317 -10.06 5.34 21.21
C TRP A 317 -10.05 4.01 21.95
N ARG A 318 -9.63 4.07 23.24
CA ARG A 318 -9.99 3.04 24.22
C ARG A 318 -11.50 2.90 24.20
N ASN A 319 -12.00 1.67 24.03
CA ASN A 319 -13.42 1.37 24.17
C ASN A 319 -13.90 2.05 25.46
N GLN A 320 -14.78 3.05 25.37
CA GLN A 320 -15.58 3.39 26.53
C GLN A 320 -16.42 2.13 26.82
N PRO A 321 -16.42 1.62 28.07
CA PRO A 321 -17.35 0.57 28.43
C PRO A 321 -18.75 1.07 28.05
N GLN A 322 -19.47 0.27 27.27
CA GLN A 322 -20.88 0.54 27.00
C GLN A 322 -21.54 0.78 28.36
N GLY A 323 -22.05 2.00 28.57
CA GLY A 323 -22.83 2.30 29.77
C GLY A 323 -23.99 1.30 29.86
N PRO A 324 -24.42 0.92 31.08
CA PRO A 324 -25.49 -0.04 31.23
C PRO A 324 -26.71 0.47 30.47
N ALA A 325 -27.28 -0.40 29.62
CA ALA A 325 -28.56 -0.14 28.99
C ALA A 325 -29.59 0.10 30.10
N SER A 326 -30.06 1.34 30.20
CA SER A 326 -31.22 1.72 31.02
C SER A 326 -32.49 1.55 30.21
#